data_AF-A0A8H7G3U8-F1
#
_entry.id   AF-A0A8H7G3U8-F1
#
_cell.length_a   1.000
_cell.length_b   1.000
_cell.length_c   1.000
_cell.angle_alpha   90.00
_cell.angle_beta   90.00
_cell.angle_gamma   90.00
#
_symmetry.space_group_name_H-M   'P 1'
#
loop_
_entity.id
_entity.type
_entity.pdbx_description
1 polymer ?
#
loop_
_entity_poly.entity_id
_entity_poly.type
_entity_poly.pdbx_seq_one_letter_code
_entity_poly.pdbx_strand_id
1 'polypeptide(L)'
;MATPEVLASLSGRTVVPQVVLFGIEAHVCVLQTALDLLELGYPVHVLADGVSSCNREEVPFALERIRQAGGLVTTSESVAFQLQRDSNAPNFKAFSAIIKEEKETTKSAMGTLCALPTGPRTDTKSAL
;
A
#
# COMPACT_ATOMS: atom_id res chain seq x y z
N MET A 1 -13.75 1.00 7.14
CA MET A 1 -14.79 1.25 6.13
C MET A 1 -14.92 0.09 5.12
N ALA A 2 -15.15 -1.14 5.59
CA ALA A 2 -15.41 -2.28 4.71
C ALA A 2 -16.89 -2.31 4.33
N THR A 3 -17.23 -2.05 3.06
CA THR A 3 -18.63 -2.05 2.61
C THR A 3 -19.18 -3.47 2.48
N PRO A 4 -20.51 -3.66 2.55
CA PRO A 4 -21.12 -4.99 2.40
C PRO A 4 -20.71 -5.70 1.10
N GLU A 5 -20.54 -4.96 0.01
CA GLU A 5 -20.13 -5.50 -1.29
C GLU A 5 -18.70 -6.05 -1.25
N VAL A 6 -17.79 -5.34 -0.56
CA VAL A 6 -16.40 -5.81 -0.36
C VAL A 6 -16.39 -7.06 0.50
N LEU A 7 -17.14 -7.07 1.61
CA LEU A 7 -17.21 -8.24 2.49
C LEU A 7 -17.79 -9.46 1.78
N ALA A 8 -18.81 -9.27 0.94
CA ALA A 8 -19.35 -10.34 0.11
C ALA A 8 -18.28 -10.93 -0.82
N SER A 9 -17.41 -10.10 -1.42
CA SER A 9 -16.31 -10.56 -2.29
C SER A 9 -15.18 -11.32 -1.57
N LEU A 10 -15.04 -11.09 -0.25
CA LEU A 10 -14.07 -11.76 0.61
C LEU A 10 -14.63 -13.05 1.23
N SER A 11 -15.94 -13.15 1.34
CA SER A 11 -16.65 -14.31 1.91
C SER A 11 -16.66 -15.52 0.95
N GLY A 12 -17.00 -16.70 1.49
CA GLY A 12 -17.15 -17.93 0.69
C GLY A 12 -15.85 -18.59 0.21
N ARG A 13 -14.69 -18.09 0.63
CA ARG A 13 -13.38 -18.66 0.32
C ARG A 13 -13.01 -19.73 1.35
N THR A 14 -12.34 -20.79 0.90
CA THR A 14 -11.84 -21.87 1.77
C THR A 14 -10.61 -21.45 2.60
N VAL A 15 -9.95 -20.37 2.20
CA VAL A 15 -8.79 -19.79 2.88
C VAL A 15 -9.07 -18.31 3.09
N VAL A 16 -8.73 -17.81 4.29
CA VAL A 16 -8.83 -16.38 4.59
C VAL A 16 -7.92 -15.61 3.62
N PRO A 17 -8.48 -14.72 2.78
CA PRO A 17 -7.69 -13.94 1.84
C PRO A 17 -6.79 -12.96 2.58
N GLN A 18 -5.55 -12.82 2.10
CA GLN A 18 -4.69 -11.70 2.46
C GLN A 18 -5.06 -10.50 1.59
N VAL A 19 -5.23 -9.33 2.19
CA VAL A 19 -5.66 -8.11 1.50
C VAL A 19 -4.44 -7.23 1.25
N VAL A 20 -4.17 -6.91 -0.01
CA VAL A 20 -3.24 -5.85 -0.40
C VAL A 20 -4.03 -4.57 -0.58
N LEU A 21 -3.70 -3.53 0.19
CA LEU A 21 -4.45 -2.27 0.25
C LEU A 21 -3.55 -1.09 -0.13
N PHE A 22 -4.08 -0.20 -0.97
CA PHE A 22 -3.44 1.03 -1.41
C PHE A 22 -4.51 2.04 -1.86
N GLY A 23 -4.16 3.31 -2.01
CA GLY A 23 -5.08 4.37 -2.44
C GLY A 23 -5.05 5.62 -1.55
N ILE A 24 -6.15 6.38 -1.58
CA ILE A 24 -6.31 7.65 -0.87
C ILE A 24 -7.68 7.73 -0.17
N GLU A 25 -7.85 8.48 0.90
CA GLU A 25 -6.78 9.14 1.67
C GLU A 25 -6.20 8.21 2.74
N ALA A 26 -4.88 8.27 2.94
CA ALA A 26 -4.13 7.43 3.87
C ALA A 26 -4.77 7.40 5.27
N HIS A 27 -5.06 8.58 5.82
CA HIS A 27 -5.54 8.77 7.19
C HIS A 27 -7.07 8.62 7.34
N VAL A 28 -7.81 8.51 6.23
CA VAL A 28 -9.27 8.37 6.23
C VAL A 28 -9.65 6.99 5.71
N CYS A 29 -9.77 6.85 4.39
CA CYS A 29 -10.31 5.64 3.76
C CYS A 29 -9.37 4.45 3.91
N VAL A 30 -8.05 4.64 3.71
CA VAL A 30 -7.08 3.54 3.80
C VAL A 30 -6.97 3.05 5.24
N LEU A 31 -6.74 3.97 6.20
CA LEU A 31 -6.66 3.64 7.61
C LEU A 31 -7.93 2.95 8.10
N GLN A 32 -9.11 3.53 7.90
CA GLN A 32 -10.35 2.92 8.39
C GLN A 32 -10.65 1.59 7.70
N THR A 33 -10.32 1.42 6.41
CA THR A 33 -10.48 0.12 5.74
C THR A 33 -9.54 -0.93 6.30
N ALA A 34 -8.28 -0.57 6.56
CA ALA A 34 -7.32 -1.48 7.19
C ALA A 34 -7.79 -1.90 8.58
N LEU A 35 -8.24 -0.96 9.42
CA LEU A 35 -8.70 -1.26 10.77
C LEU A 35 -9.91 -2.21 10.78
N ASP A 36 -10.95 -1.94 9.97
CA ASP A 36 -12.11 -2.84 9.87
C ASP A 36 -11.70 -4.25 9.42
N LEU A 37 -10.85 -4.36 8.40
CA LEU A 37 -10.42 -5.66 7.88
C LEU A 37 -9.60 -6.44 8.91
N LEU A 38 -8.72 -5.75 9.65
CA LEU A 38 -7.94 -6.36 10.73
C LEU A 38 -8.85 -6.81 11.88
N GLU A 39 -9.84 -6.02 12.27
CA GLU A 39 -10.84 -6.39 13.30
C GLU A 39 -11.66 -7.62 12.90
N LEU A 40 -11.98 -7.74 11.60
CA LEU A 40 -12.63 -8.91 11.01
C LEU A 40 -11.70 -10.12 10.81
N GLY A 41 -10.42 -10.00 11.18
CA GLY A 41 -9.44 -11.09 11.13
C GLY A 41 -8.78 -11.31 9.77
N TYR A 42 -8.91 -10.39 8.81
CA TYR A 42 -8.20 -10.45 7.54
C TYR A 42 -6.77 -9.90 7.70
N PRO A 43 -5.73 -10.62 7.24
CA PRO A 43 -4.38 -10.06 7.18
C PRO A 43 -4.32 -8.93 6.13
N VAL A 44 -3.82 -7.75 6.54
CA VAL A 44 -3.73 -6.57 5.66
C VAL A 44 -2.29 -6.19 5.40
N HIS A 45 -1.94 -6.03 4.12
CA HIS A 45 -0.68 -5.50 3.62
C HIS A 45 -0.92 -4.15 2.95
N VAL A 46 -0.39 -3.06 3.50
CA VAL A 46 -0.54 -1.71 2.95
C VAL A 46 0.71 -1.32 2.16
N LEU A 47 0.53 -0.89 0.91
CA LEU A 47 1.62 -0.46 0.04
C LEU A 47 1.94 1.01 0.29
N ALA A 48 3.05 1.30 0.99
CA ALA A 48 3.47 2.66 1.32
C ALA A 48 3.69 3.52 0.05
N ASP A 49 4.16 2.91 -1.02
CA ASP A 49 4.38 3.49 -2.35
C ASP A 49 3.13 3.51 -3.24
N GLY A 50 1.97 3.15 -2.69
CA GLY A 50 0.66 3.27 -3.33
C GLY A 50 -0.34 4.09 -2.51
N VAL A 51 0.11 4.75 -1.44
CA VAL A 51 -0.76 5.47 -0.51
C VAL A 51 -0.37 6.95 -0.44
N SER A 52 -1.37 7.82 -0.43
CA SER A 52 -1.19 9.28 -0.33
C SER A 52 -2.33 9.95 0.43
N SER A 53 -2.20 11.24 0.72
CA SER A 53 -3.24 12.11 1.28
C SER A 53 -3.06 13.52 0.73
N CYS A 54 -4.10 14.36 0.83
CA CYS A 54 -3.97 15.78 0.49
C CYS A 54 -2.87 16.46 1.33
N ASN A 55 -2.82 16.14 2.64
CA ASN A 55 -1.76 16.52 3.56
C ASN A 55 -0.75 15.38 3.67
N ARG A 56 0.43 15.56 3.08
CA ARG A 56 1.48 14.53 3.03
C ARG A 56 1.98 14.11 4.42
N GLU A 57 1.94 15.03 5.37
CA GLU A 57 2.31 14.82 6.77
C GLU A 57 1.45 13.77 7.47
N GLU A 58 0.19 13.57 7.03
CA GLU A 58 -0.74 12.61 7.63
C GLU A 58 -0.39 11.15 7.27
N VAL A 59 0.25 10.94 6.11
CA VAL A 59 0.58 9.61 5.58
C VAL A 59 1.41 8.76 6.57
N PRO A 60 2.56 9.24 7.11
CA PRO A 60 3.35 8.43 8.04
C PRO A 60 2.59 8.09 9.32
N PHE A 61 1.74 8.99 9.85
CA PHE A 61 0.92 8.69 11.03
C PHE A 61 -0.14 7.62 10.75
N ALA A 62 -0.79 7.69 9.58
CA ALA A 62 -1.74 6.68 9.17
C ALA A 62 -1.07 5.29 9.01
N LEU A 63 0.05 5.23 8.31
CA LEU A 63 0.81 3.98 8.13
C LEU A 63 1.28 3.41 9.47
N GLU A 64 1.74 4.25 10.39
CA GLU A 64 2.16 3.81 11.72
C GLU A 64 1.00 3.27 12.56
N ARG A 65 -0.17 3.92 12.52
CA ARG A 65 -1.38 3.39 13.17
C ARG A 65 -1.79 2.03 12.62
N ILE A 66 -1.66 1.81 11.31
CA ILE A 66 -1.94 0.51 10.70
C ILE A 66 -0.95 -0.55 11.20
N ARG A 67 0.35 -0.23 11.32
CA ARG A 67 1.35 -1.13 11.92
C ARG A 67 0.98 -1.53 13.34
N GLN A 68 0.60 -0.54 14.16
CA GLN A 68 0.22 -0.76 15.56
C GLN A 68 -1.03 -1.63 15.72
N ALA A 69 -1.96 -1.55 14.76
CA ALA A 69 -3.14 -2.40 14.71
C ALA A 69 -2.86 -3.83 14.20
N GLY A 70 -1.62 -4.15 13.82
CA GLY A 70 -1.22 -5.47 13.31
C GLY A 70 -1.19 -5.59 11.79
N GLY A 71 -1.42 -4.51 11.05
CA GLY A 71 -1.25 -4.46 9.60
C GLY A 71 0.22 -4.42 9.19
N LEU A 72 0.56 -5.03 8.05
CA LEU A 72 1.90 -5.01 7.50
C LEU A 72 2.04 -3.85 6.52
N VAL A 73 2.94 -2.90 6.78
CA VAL A 73 3.28 -1.87 5.80
C VAL A 73 4.49 -2.31 4.99
N THR A 74 4.33 -2.39 3.68
CA THR A 74 5.29 -2.92 2.71
C THR A 74 5.29 -2.04 1.44
N THR A 75 5.88 -2.50 0.33
CA THR A 75 5.90 -1.82 -0.97
C THR A 75 5.37 -2.71 -2.08
N SER A 76 4.96 -2.09 -3.19
CA SER A 76 4.44 -2.78 -4.36
C SER A 76 5.40 -3.84 -4.90
N GLU A 77 6.68 -3.47 -5.08
CA GLU A 77 7.72 -4.39 -5.55
C GLU A 77 7.95 -5.55 -4.57
N SER A 78 7.96 -5.28 -3.26
CA SER A 78 8.13 -6.31 -2.23
C SER A 78 6.99 -7.34 -2.25
N VAL A 79 5.73 -6.89 -2.32
CA VAL A 79 4.56 -7.78 -2.44
C VAL A 79 4.59 -8.58 -3.73
N ALA A 80 4.97 -7.95 -4.84
CA ALA A 80 5.06 -8.61 -6.14
C ALA A 80 6.05 -9.79 -6.11
N PHE A 81 7.25 -9.60 -5.55
CA PHE A 81 8.22 -10.69 -5.37
C PHE A 81 7.78 -11.72 -4.32
N GLN A 82 7.10 -11.29 -3.24
CA GLN A 82 6.57 -12.21 -2.23
C GLN A 82 5.54 -13.18 -2.83
N LEU A 83 4.68 -12.72 -3.74
CA LEU A 83 3.72 -13.56 -4.45
C LEU A 83 4.40 -14.56 -5.39
N GLN A 84 5.54 -14.17 -5.97
CA GLN A 84 6.27 -15.00 -6.91
C GLN A 84 7.02 -16.17 -6.22
N ARG A 85 7.46 -15.99 -4.97
CA ARG A 85 8.11 -16.97 -4.07
C ARG A 85 9.46 -17.53 -4.52
N ASP A 86 9.60 -17.94 -5.78
CA ASP A 86 10.77 -18.62 -6.32
C ASP A 86 11.15 -18.07 -7.71
N SER A 87 12.44 -17.82 -7.93
CA SER A 87 12.99 -17.42 -9.21
C SER A 87 12.94 -18.52 -10.29
N ASN A 88 12.77 -19.78 -9.88
CA ASN A 88 12.63 -20.92 -10.79
C ASN A 88 11.20 -21.13 -11.28
N ALA A 89 10.22 -20.36 -10.78
CA ALA A 89 8.84 -20.50 -11.21
C ALA A 89 8.69 -20.20 -12.72
N PRO A 90 7.80 -20.93 -13.45
CA PRO A 90 7.73 -20.85 -14.91
C PRO A 90 7.49 -19.45 -15.48
N ASN A 91 6.80 -18.58 -14.73
CA ASN A 91 6.48 -17.21 -15.09
C ASN A 91 7.51 -16.18 -14.60
N PHE A 92 8.54 -16.57 -13.82
CA PHE A 92 9.44 -15.61 -13.17
C PHE A 92 10.16 -14.70 -14.16
N LYS A 93 10.62 -15.25 -15.29
CA LYS A 93 11.34 -14.47 -16.30
C LYS A 93 10.45 -13.37 -16.91
N ALA A 94 9.18 -13.69 -17.19
CA ALA A 94 8.21 -12.73 -17.69
C ALA A 94 7.88 -11.67 -16.63
N PHE A 95 7.62 -12.11 -15.40
CA PHE A 95 7.40 -11.22 -14.25
C PHE A 95 8.59 -10.26 -14.03
N SER A 96 9.82 -10.77 -13.98
CA SER A 96 11.03 -9.95 -13.78
C SER A 96 11.27 -8.96 -14.92
N ALA A 97 10.84 -9.28 -16.15
CA ALA A 97 10.90 -8.33 -17.26
C ALA A 97 9.98 -7.12 -17.01
N ILE A 98 8.74 -7.34 -16.53
CA ILE A 98 7.81 -6.27 -16.17
C ILE A 98 8.39 -5.39 -15.06
N ILE A 99 8.93 -6.00 -14.00
CA ILE A 99 9.56 -5.24 -12.90
C ILE A 99 10.72 -4.37 -13.41
N LYS A 100 11.51 -4.86 -14.37
CA LYS A 100 12.60 -4.08 -14.97
C LYS A 100 12.09 -2.93 -15.83
N GLU A 101 11.01 -3.14 -16.56
CA GLU A 101 10.35 -2.11 -17.38
C GLU A 101 9.80 -0.98 -16.50
N GLU A 102 9.18 -1.32 -15.37
CA GLU A 102 8.59 -0.37 -14.42
C GLU A 102 9.58 0.22 -13.40
N LYS A 103 10.88 -0.05 -13.54
CA LYS A 103 11.89 0.35 -12.56
C LYS A 103 11.89 1.86 -12.27
N GLU A 104 11.85 2.68 -13.33
CA GLU A 104 11.90 4.14 -13.16
C GLU A 104 10.58 4.69 -12.60
N THR A 105 9.44 4.11 -12.98
CA THR A 105 8.13 4.41 -12.38
C THR A 105 8.15 4.12 -10.88
N THR A 106 8.60 2.93 -10.50
CA THR A 106 8.69 2.47 -9.10
C THR A 106 9.60 3.38 -8.29
N LYS A 107 10.78 3.72 -8.83
CA LYS A 107 11.72 4.66 -8.20
C LYS A 107 11.09 6.05 -7.99
N SER A 108 10.35 6.56 -8.96
CA SER A 108 9.65 7.84 -8.87
C SER A 108 8.54 7.81 -7.80
N ALA A 109 7.74 6.74 -7.77
CA ALA A 109 6.68 6.55 -6.77
C ALA A 109 7.27 6.49 -5.36
N MET A 110 8.32 5.71 -5.15
CA MET A 110 9.05 5.63 -3.87
C MET A 110 9.59 7.00 -3.44
N GLY A 111 10.22 7.74 -4.36
CA GLY A 111 10.73 9.08 -4.07
C GLY A 111 9.63 10.09 -3.72
N THR A 112 8.45 9.97 -4.33
CA THR A 112 7.35 10.92 -4.12
C THR A 112 6.52 10.60 -2.88
N LEU A 113 6.15 9.33 -2.71
CA LEU A 113 5.21 8.89 -1.69
C LEU A 113 5.89 8.47 -0.39
N CYS A 114 7.11 7.92 -0.47
CA CYS A 114 7.82 7.42 0.71
C CYS A 114 8.94 8.33 1.21
N ALA A 115 9.32 9.39 0.49
CA ALA A 115 10.41 10.26 0.98
C ALA A 115 10.00 11.00 2.25
N LEU A 116 10.82 10.89 3.30
CA LEU A 116 10.67 11.72 4.50
C LEU A 116 10.84 13.21 4.11
N PRO A 117 10.14 14.14 4.77
CA PRO A 117 10.38 15.56 4.55
C PRO A 117 11.82 15.89 4.97
N THR A 118 12.72 16.03 4.00
CA THR A 118 14.07 16.51 4.23
C THR A 118 14.13 18.01 3.96
N GLY A 119 14.09 18.82 5.02
CA GLY A 119 14.41 20.25 4.97
C GLY A 119 13.22 21.21 4.86
N PRO A 120 13.44 22.51 5.11
CA PRO A 120 12.39 23.52 5.11
C PRO A 120 11.81 23.68 3.70
N ARG A 121 10.47 23.66 3.62
CA ARG A 121 9.72 23.94 2.39
C ARG A 121 10.09 25.34 1.89
N THR A 122 10.75 25.43 0.74
CA THR A 122 10.68 26.66 -0.05
C THR A 122 9.35 26.62 -0.78
N ASP A 123 8.31 27.18 -0.16
CA ASP A 123 7.01 27.35 -0.75
C ASP A 123 7.14 28.23 -2.01
N THR A 124 7.20 27.61 -3.18
CA THR A 124 7.00 28.33 -4.43
C THR A 124 5.52 28.35 -4.77
N LYS A 125 4.91 29.49 -4.38
CA LYS A 125 3.72 30.17 -4.95
C LYS A 125 2.36 29.60 -4.51
N SER A 126 1.54 30.38 -3.79
CA SER A 126 0.86 31.64 -4.17
C SER A 126 -0.38 31.40 -5.04
N ALA A 127 -1.49 31.99 -4.61
CA ALA A 127 -2.81 32.14 -5.23
C ALA A 127 -3.77 30.94 -5.13
N LEU A 128 -4.55 30.91 -4.04
CA LEU A 128 -5.99 31.23 -4.06
C LEU A 128 -6.39 31.84 -2.71
#